data_AF-A0A2V5ZXB7-F1
#
_entry.id   AF-A0A2V5ZXB7-F1
#
_cell.length_a   1.000
_cell.length_b   1.000
_cell.length_c   1.000
_cell.angle_alpha   90.00
_cell.angle_beta   90.00
_cell.angle_gamma   90.00
#
_symmetry.space_group_name_H-M   'P 1'
#
loop_
_entity.id
_entity.type
_entity.pdbx_description
1 polymer ?
#
loop_
_entity_poly.entity_id
_entity_poly.type
_entity_poly.pdbx_seq_one_letter_code
_entity_poly.pdbx_strand_id
1 'polypeptide(L)'
;MAMSVGRLLEEGHYTRHKLNEEVSKKFLQTYLEMLDFSHLFFTQEDVDSVTAKYGNAVAGDILMGTLKPGYEIYALYTKRVDERVAKIKELLKQPIDFKSNATVELSRQKSPWPKNEGEADQLWRGRIANELLQEHLSEHPIEPAPQLVSRRYERLAKNVHEQDKDEQMKLYLDALAQA
;
A
#
# COMPACT_ATOMS: atom_id res chain seq x y z
N MET A 1 -3.53 25.19 -4.24
CA MET A 1 -4.27 24.11 -4.95
C MET A 1 -4.99 23.20 -3.98
N ALA A 2 -4.33 22.57 -2.99
CA ALA A 2 -4.99 21.71 -2.00
C ALA A 2 -6.20 22.35 -1.27
N MET A 3 -6.05 23.58 -0.77
CA MET A 3 -7.18 24.31 -0.15
C MET A 3 -8.34 24.55 -1.12
N SER A 4 -8.05 24.80 -2.40
CA SER A 4 -9.08 25.01 -3.43
C SER A 4 -9.84 23.71 -3.70
N VAL A 5 -9.13 22.57 -3.77
CA VAL A 5 -9.75 21.25 -3.91
C VAL A 5 -10.59 20.92 -2.67
N GLY A 6 -10.06 21.12 -1.47
CA GLY A 6 -10.80 20.89 -0.22
C GLY A 6 -12.10 21.72 -0.13
N ARG A 7 -12.03 23.01 -0.49
CA ARG A 7 -13.22 23.89 -0.52
C ARG A 7 -14.20 23.52 -1.63
N LEU A 8 -13.71 23.17 -2.83
CA LEU A 8 -14.58 22.71 -3.92
C LEU A 8 -15.27 21.40 -3.57
N LEU A 9 -14.64 20.50 -2.81
CA LEU A 9 -15.27 19.29 -2.31
C LEU A 9 -16.31 19.63 -1.23
N GLU A 10 -16.01 20.53 -0.30
CA GLU A 10 -16.97 20.97 0.73
C GLU A 10 -18.20 21.69 0.14
N GLU A 11 -17.99 22.56 -0.86
CA GLU A 11 -19.05 23.34 -1.52
C GLU A 11 -19.78 22.54 -2.61
N GLY A 12 -19.10 21.58 -3.25
CA GLY A 12 -19.55 20.88 -4.45
C GLY A 12 -20.05 19.43 -4.23
N HIS A 13 -19.76 18.79 -3.09
CA HIS A 13 -20.36 17.48 -2.79
C HIS A 13 -21.86 17.63 -2.51
N TYR A 14 -22.67 16.85 -3.23
CA TYR A 14 -24.13 16.77 -3.12
C TYR A 14 -24.62 16.43 -1.70
N THR A 15 -23.73 15.98 -0.81
CA THR A 15 -24.02 15.57 0.58
C THR A 15 -23.72 16.63 1.66
N ARG A 16 -23.03 17.74 1.35
CA ARG A 16 -22.67 18.81 2.33
C ARG A 16 -22.10 18.29 3.66
N HIS A 17 -21.33 17.21 3.65
CA HIS A 17 -20.69 16.74 4.88
C HIS A 17 -19.56 17.68 5.26
N LYS A 18 -19.63 18.25 6.48
CA LYS A 18 -18.50 18.95 7.08
C LYS A 18 -17.32 17.98 7.15
N LEU A 19 -16.12 18.47 6.85
CA LEU A 19 -14.88 17.72 7.07
C LEU A 19 -14.68 17.50 8.58
N ASN A 20 -15.30 16.44 9.09
CA ASN A 20 -15.39 16.07 10.49
C ASN A 20 -14.50 14.85 10.77
N GLU A 21 -14.56 14.34 12.00
CA GLU A 21 -13.76 13.17 12.42
C GLU A 21 -14.12 11.91 11.62
N GLU A 22 -15.39 11.72 11.25
CA GLU A 22 -15.84 10.56 10.46
C GLU A 22 -15.27 10.59 9.04
N VAL A 23 -15.34 11.75 8.37
CA VAL A 23 -14.72 11.95 7.05
C VAL A 23 -13.21 11.79 7.13
N SER A 24 -12.57 12.28 8.20
CA SER A 24 -11.12 12.12 8.40
C SER A 24 -10.70 10.65 8.51
N LYS A 25 -11.44 9.83 9.26
CA LYS A 25 -11.17 8.39 9.38
C LYS A 25 -11.37 7.66 8.05
N LYS A 26 -12.48 7.95 7.36
CA LYS A 26 -12.76 7.34 6.06
C LYS A 26 -11.73 7.74 5.02
N PHE A 27 -11.36 9.01 4.97
CA PHE A 27 -10.30 9.52 4.10
C PHE A 27 -8.97 8.82 4.36
N LEU A 28 -8.55 8.73 5.63
CA LEU A 28 -7.32 8.06 5.97
C LEU A 28 -7.33 6.58 5.54
N GLN A 29 -8.42 5.87 5.81
CA GLN A 29 -8.60 4.49 5.39
C GLN A 29 -8.48 4.37 3.86
N THR A 30 -9.23 5.19 3.11
CA THR A 30 -9.19 5.20 1.65
C THR A 30 -7.78 5.45 1.11
N TYR A 31 -7.01 6.33 1.74
CA TYR A 31 -5.64 6.59 1.33
C TYR A 31 -4.71 5.39 1.56
N LEU A 32 -4.83 4.71 2.70
CA LEU A 32 -4.07 3.49 2.99
C LEU A 32 -4.43 2.36 2.00
N GLU A 33 -5.71 2.22 1.65
CA GLU A 33 -6.21 1.26 0.66
C GLU A 33 -5.69 1.57 -0.76
N MET A 34 -5.58 2.84 -1.14
CA MET A 34 -5.01 3.23 -2.44
C MET A 34 -3.52 2.90 -2.54
N LEU A 35 -2.78 2.99 -1.43
CA LEU A 35 -1.36 2.65 -1.38
C LEU A 35 -1.13 1.14 -1.36
N ASP A 36 -1.93 0.42 -0.58
CA ASP A 36 -1.72 -1.00 -0.30
C ASP A 36 -3.02 -1.81 -0.40
N PHE A 37 -3.67 -1.79 -1.56
CA PHE A 37 -4.95 -2.44 -1.83
C PHE A 37 -5.03 -3.94 -1.54
N SER A 38 -3.90 -4.65 -1.51
CA SER A 38 -3.85 -6.09 -1.17
C SER A 38 -3.31 -6.37 0.23
N HIS A 39 -3.12 -5.31 1.02
CA HIS A 39 -2.69 -5.34 2.42
C HIS A 39 -1.40 -6.15 2.60
N LEU A 40 -0.45 -5.92 1.70
CA LEU A 40 0.80 -6.67 1.61
C LEU A 40 1.96 -5.93 2.28
N PHE A 41 1.96 -4.60 2.26
CA PHE A 41 3.13 -3.80 2.62
C PHE A 41 3.04 -3.23 4.03
N PHE A 42 1.91 -2.64 4.40
CA PHE A 42 1.73 -2.17 5.77
C PHE A 42 1.51 -3.32 6.75
N THR A 43 1.87 -3.11 8.00
CA THR A 43 1.39 -3.93 9.12
C THR A 43 0.20 -3.25 9.81
N GLN A 44 -0.55 -4.02 10.60
CA GLN A 44 -1.59 -3.43 11.46
C GLN A 44 -1.00 -2.42 12.44
N GLU A 45 0.21 -2.67 12.97
CA GLU A 45 0.94 -1.72 13.82
C GLU A 45 1.19 -0.37 13.10
N ASP A 46 1.53 -0.40 11.81
CA ASP A 46 1.69 0.81 10.99
C ASP A 46 0.35 1.56 10.85
N VAL A 47 -0.69 0.83 10.47
CA VAL A 47 -2.04 1.38 10.27
C VAL A 47 -2.57 2.00 11.55
N ASP A 48 -2.39 1.33 12.69
CA ASP A 48 -2.82 1.81 14.00
C ASP A 48 -2.04 3.06 14.41
N SER A 49 -0.72 3.09 14.17
CA SER A 49 0.14 4.26 14.45
C SER A 49 -0.28 5.48 13.62
N VAL A 50 -0.51 5.29 12.33
CA VAL A 50 -0.97 6.33 11.40
C VAL A 50 -2.37 6.81 11.77
N THR A 51 -3.27 5.89 12.11
CA THR A 51 -4.65 6.20 12.53
C THR A 51 -4.68 6.99 13.83
N ALA A 52 -3.89 6.60 14.82
CA ALA A 52 -3.77 7.33 16.08
C ALA A 52 -3.22 8.75 15.86
N LYS A 53 -2.28 8.91 14.92
CA LYS A 53 -1.64 10.20 14.63
C LYS A 53 -2.52 11.16 13.83
N TYR A 54 -3.27 10.64 12.84
CA TYR A 54 -3.93 11.48 11.82
C TYR A 54 -5.44 11.29 11.71
N GLY A 55 -5.99 10.17 12.20
CA GLY A 55 -7.37 9.74 11.90
C GLY A 55 -8.45 10.75 12.28
N ASN A 56 -8.21 11.61 13.27
CA ASN A 56 -9.22 12.57 13.73
C ASN A 56 -9.17 13.96 13.07
N ALA A 57 -8.07 14.29 12.37
CA ALA A 57 -7.81 15.67 11.92
C ALA A 57 -7.40 15.79 10.45
N VAL A 58 -7.12 14.67 9.77
CA VAL A 58 -6.49 14.66 8.45
C VAL A 58 -7.31 15.39 7.37
N ALA A 59 -8.64 15.44 7.48
CA ALA A 59 -9.47 16.23 6.56
C ALA A 59 -9.40 17.74 6.85
N GLY A 60 -9.31 18.13 8.12
CA GLY A 60 -9.13 19.53 8.54
C GLY A 60 -7.76 20.09 8.16
N ASP A 61 -6.72 19.24 8.19
CA ASP A 61 -5.37 19.56 7.73
C ASP A 61 -5.35 20.06 6.27
N ILE A 62 -6.18 19.47 5.39
CA ILE A 62 -6.31 19.90 3.99
C ILE A 62 -6.92 21.30 3.89
N LEU A 63 -7.91 21.63 4.73
CA LEU A 63 -8.50 22.98 4.80
C LEU A 63 -7.49 24.03 5.25
N MET A 64 -6.53 23.64 6.08
CA MET A 64 -5.41 24.48 6.51
C MET A 64 -4.28 24.53 5.46
N GLY A 65 -4.42 23.80 4.35
CA GLY A 65 -3.44 23.78 3.26
C GLY A 65 -2.22 22.90 3.54
N THR A 66 -2.24 22.07 4.58
CA THR A 66 -1.16 21.13 4.87
C THR A 66 -1.43 19.76 4.27
N LEU A 67 -0.44 19.22 3.56
CA LEU A 67 -0.43 17.88 2.97
C LEU A 67 0.59 16.96 3.65
N LYS A 68 1.14 17.42 4.78
CA LYS A 68 2.18 16.71 5.52
C LYS A 68 1.81 15.26 5.86
N PRO A 69 0.56 14.94 6.29
CA PRO A 69 0.19 13.54 6.57
C PRO A 69 0.33 12.65 5.33
N GLY A 70 -0.10 13.12 4.15
CA GLY A 70 0.04 12.37 2.89
C GLY A 70 1.49 12.01 2.60
N TYR A 71 2.41 12.98 2.68
CA TYR A 71 3.84 12.73 2.45
C TYR A 71 4.48 11.80 3.49
N GLU A 72 4.12 11.93 4.77
CA GLU A 72 4.68 11.05 5.81
C GLU A 72 4.20 9.60 5.68
N ILE A 73 2.92 9.40 5.36
CA ILE A 73 2.35 8.07 5.13
C ILE A 73 2.94 7.45 3.85
N TYR A 74 3.12 8.24 2.79
CA TYR A 74 3.78 7.78 1.57
C TYR A 74 5.23 7.36 1.83
N ALA A 75 5.96 8.12 2.66
CA ALA A 75 7.32 7.76 3.06
C ALA A 75 7.35 6.46 3.86
N LEU A 76 6.38 6.22 4.75
CA LEU A 76 6.23 4.95 5.46
C LEU A 76 5.96 3.80 4.48
N TYR A 77 5.06 3.99 3.50
CA TYR A 77 4.79 3.01 2.45
C TYR A 77 6.06 2.67 1.66
N THR A 78 6.79 3.68 1.21
CA THR A 78 8.06 3.52 0.48
C THR A 78 9.06 2.69 1.27
N LYS A 79 9.21 2.99 2.57
CA LYS A 79 10.07 2.21 3.48
C LYS A 79 9.65 0.75 3.55
N ARG A 80 8.35 0.46 3.70
CA ARG A 80 7.84 -0.93 3.77
C ARG A 80 8.03 -1.69 2.46
N VAL A 81 7.88 -1.00 1.33
CA VAL A 81 8.18 -1.55 0.01
C VAL A 81 9.66 -1.94 -0.07
N ASP A 82 10.59 -1.04 0.30
CA ASP A 82 12.03 -1.31 0.24
C ASP A 82 12.45 -2.48 1.14
N GLU A 83 11.99 -2.48 2.40
CA GLU A 83 12.22 -3.57 3.35
C GLU A 83 11.72 -4.90 2.77
N ARG A 84 10.54 -4.88 2.13
CA ARG A 84 9.96 -6.06 1.55
C ARG A 84 10.73 -6.57 0.34
N VAL A 85 11.14 -5.68 -0.58
CA VAL A 85 11.95 -6.05 -1.74
C VAL A 85 13.27 -6.67 -1.31
N ALA A 86 13.92 -6.13 -0.28
CA ALA A 86 15.13 -6.73 0.28
C ALA A 86 14.88 -8.16 0.80
N LYS A 87 13.80 -8.38 1.57
CA LYS A 87 13.42 -9.71 2.06
C LYS A 87 13.10 -10.69 0.92
N ILE A 88 12.41 -10.24 -0.13
CA ILE A 88 12.11 -11.07 -1.31
C ILE A 88 13.42 -11.51 -2.00
N LYS A 89 14.39 -10.60 -2.17
CA LYS A 89 15.69 -10.94 -2.74
C LYS A 89 16.41 -12.04 -1.94
N GLU A 90 16.37 -11.98 -0.61
CA GLU A 90 16.94 -13.03 0.22
C GLU A 90 16.16 -14.35 0.12
N LEU A 91 14.82 -14.29 0.06
CA LEU A 91 13.97 -15.47 -0.10
C LEU A 91 14.25 -16.19 -1.43
N LEU A 92 14.43 -15.44 -2.53
CA LEU A 92 14.66 -15.98 -3.87
C LEU A 92 16.03 -16.69 -4.02
N LYS A 93 16.96 -16.52 -3.08
CA LYS A 93 18.22 -17.27 -3.03
C LYS A 93 18.06 -18.67 -2.44
N GLN A 94 16.93 -18.93 -1.77
CA GLN A 94 16.66 -20.21 -1.11
C GLN A 94 15.84 -21.12 -2.04
N PRO A 95 16.05 -22.45 -2.00
CA PRO A 95 15.18 -23.38 -2.71
C PRO A 95 13.76 -23.33 -2.11
N ILE A 96 12.75 -23.31 -2.97
CA ILE A 96 11.34 -23.41 -2.55
C ILE A 96 10.87 -24.85 -2.75
N ASP A 97 10.29 -25.42 -1.70
CA ASP A 97 9.67 -26.75 -1.76
C ASP A 97 8.19 -26.65 -2.13
N PHE A 98 7.86 -27.13 -3.33
CA PHE A 98 6.49 -27.18 -3.85
C PHE A 98 5.72 -28.44 -3.45
N LYS A 99 6.30 -29.34 -2.66
CA LYS A 99 5.64 -30.59 -2.23
C LYS A 99 4.74 -30.43 -1.00
N SER A 100 4.63 -29.22 -0.45
CA SER A 100 3.77 -28.93 0.69
C SER A 100 2.30 -28.74 0.28
N ASN A 101 1.37 -28.98 1.21
CA ASN A 101 -0.07 -28.68 1.04
C ASN A 101 -0.42 -27.24 1.44
N ALA A 102 0.53 -26.31 1.34
CA ALA A 102 0.30 -24.92 1.70
C ALA A 102 -0.67 -24.25 0.73
N THR A 103 -1.54 -23.37 1.27
CA THR A 103 -2.47 -22.57 0.47
C THR A 103 -2.14 -21.09 0.59
N VAL A 104 -2.49 -20.33 -0.44
CA VAL A 104 -2.24 -18.89 -0.52
C VAL A 104 -3.53 -18.19 -0.93
N GLU A 105 -3.91 -17.16 -0.19
CA GLU A 105 -5.03 -16.29 -0.55
C GLU A 105 -4.60 -15.32 -1.66
N LEU A 106 -5.22 -15.43 -2.84
CA LEU A 106 -4.86 -14.62 -4.00
C LEU A 106 -5.47 -13.21 -3.97
N SER A 107 -6.70 -13.09 -3.45
CA SER A 107 -7.41 -11.81 -3.33
C SER A 107 -7.49 -11.39 -1.88
N ARG A 108 -6.70 -10.37 -1.52
CA ARG A 108 -6.56 -9.91 -0.13
C ARG A 108 -7.17 -8.54 0.14
N GLN A 109 -7.98 -8.03 -0.79
CA GLN A 109 -8.64 -6.72 -0.71
C GLN A 109 -9.59 -6.58 0.49
N LYS A 110 -9.98 -7.70 1.10
CA LYS A 110 -10.84 -7.74 2.29
C LYS A 110 -10.14 -8.37 3.49
N SER A 111 -8.90 -8.78 3.32
CA SER A 111 -8.12 -9.43 4.38
C SER A 111 -7.55 -8.34 5.29
N PRO A 112 -7.37 -8.57 6.59
CA PRO A 112 -6.68 -7.60 7.44
C PRO A 112 -5.22 -7.44 7.00
N TRP A 113 -4.63 -6.28 7.30
CA TRP A 113 -3.18 -6.13 7.27
C TRP A 113 -2.53 -7.15 8.20
N PRO A 114 -1.35 -7.69 7.83
CA PRO A 114 -0.60 -8.57 8.73
C PRO A 114 -0.33 -7.84 10.04
N LYS A 115 -0.51 -8.51 11.19
CA LYS A 115 -0.41 -7.81 12.48
C LYS A 115 0.96 -7.16 12.70
N ASN A 116 2.01 -7.84 12.26
CA ASN A 116 3.40 -7.46 12.45
C ASN A 116 4.28 -8.02 11.32
N GLU A 117 5.57 -7.73 11.39
CA GLU A 117 6.58 -8.20 10.43
C GLU A 117 6.62 -9.72 10.26
N GLY A 118 6.42 -10.49 11.33
CA GLY A 118 6.46 -11.96 11.27
C GLY A 118 5.31 -12.52 10.45
N GLU A 119 4.09 -12.01 10.64
CA GLU A 119 2.93 -12.37 9.82
C GLU A 119 3.11 -11.89 8.37
N ALA A 120 3.67 -10.70 8.16
CA ALA A 120 3.96 -10.18 6.83
C ALA A 120 4.99 -11.07 6.10
N ASP A 121 6.00 -11.58 6.80
CA ASP A 121 7.02 -12.46 6.22
C ASP A 121 6.45 -13.80 5.77
N GLN A 122 5.56 -14.39 6.56
CA GLN A 122 4.87 -15.63 6.17
C GLN A 122 3.96 -15.43 4.96
N LEU A 123 3.19 -14.35 4.97
CA LEU A 123 2.34 -13.94 3.86
C LEU A 123 3.13 -13.81 2.56
N TRP A 124 4.24 -13.08 2.59
CA TRP A 124 5.08 -12.89 1.42
C TRP A 124 5.79 -14.15 0.98
N ARG A 125 6.20 -15.01 1.92
CA ARG A 125 6.75 -16.33 1.57
C ARG A 125 5.75 -17.15 0.76
N GLY A 126 4.48 -17.18 1.19
CA GLY A 126 3.40 -17.85 0.45
C GLY A 126 3.20 -17.23 -0.93
N ARG A 127 3.11 -15.89 -1.00
CA ARG A 127 2.94 -15.16 -2.26
C ARG A 127 4.06 -15.45 -3.28
N ILE A 128 5.32 -15.36 -2.85
CA ILE A 128 6.48 -15.61 -3.71
C ILE A 128 6.55 -17.08 -4.12
N ALA A 129 6.25 -18.03 -3.22
CA ALA A 129 6.16 -19.44 -3.58
C ALA A 129 5.09 -19.68 -4.65
N ASN A 130 3.91 -19.07 -4.52
CA ASN A 130 2.87 -19.16 -5.54
C ASN A 130 3.33 -18.55 -6.87
N GLU A 131 3.95 -17.37 -6.87
CA GLU A 131 4.46 -16.75 -8.09
C GLU A 131 5.52 -17.62 -8.78
N LEU A 132 6.49 -18.17 -8.04
CA LEU A 132 7.47 -19.08 -8.61
C LEU A 132 6.85 -20.36 -9.15
N LEU A 133 5.80 -20.88 -8.50
CA LEU A 133 5.07 -22.04 -8.99
C LEU A 133 4.34 -21.73 -10.31
N GLN A 134 3.68 -20.57 -10.40
CA GLN A 134 3.00 -20.14 -11.64
C GLN A 134 4.00 -20.02 -12.80
N GLU A 135 5.17 -19.42 -12.57
CA GLU A 135 6.22 -19.32 -13.58
C GLU A 135 6.81 -20.70 -13.92
N HIS A 136 6.92 -21.62 -12.96
CA HIS A 136 7.38 -22.99 -13.20
C HIS A 136 6.40 -23.82 -14.04
N LEU A 137 5.10 -23.58 -13.88
CA LEU A 137 4.03 -24.22 -14.65
C LEU A 137 3.82 -23.58 -16.04
N SER A 138 4.48 -22.46 -16.34
CA SER A 138 4.39 -21.79 -17.62
C SER A 138 5.02 -22.62 -18.74
N GLU A 139 4.31 -22.81 -19.85
CA GLU A 139 4.79 -23.56 -21.01
C GLU A 139 5.89 -22.81 -21.79
N HIS A 140 6.03 -21.49 -21.58
CA HIS A 140 6.93 -20.61 -22.32
C HIS A 140 7.72 -19.66 -21.40
N PRO A 141 8.67 -20.17 -20.59
CA PRO A 141 9.49 -19.32 -19.73
C PRO A 141 10.44 -18.47 -20.56
N ILE A 142 10.38 -17.15 -20.37
CA ILE A 142 11.23 -16.18 -21.10
C ILE A 142 12.58 -16.00 -20.38
N GLU A 143 12.63 -16.23 -19.07
CA GLU A 143 13.83 -16.21 -18.23
C GLU A 143 13.57 -17.01 -16.92
N PRO A 144 14.57 -17.27 -16.07
CA PRO A 144 14.38 -18.00 -14.81
C PRO A 144 13.37 -17.32 -13.87
N ALA A 145 12.45 -18.10 -13.30
CA ALA A 145 11.39 -17.60 -12.41
C ALA A 145 11.89 -16.68 -11.27
N PRO A 146 13.00 -16.99 -10.55
CA PRO A 146 13.51 -16.07 -9.53
C PRO A 146 13.95 -14.71 -10.08
N GLN A 147 14.48 -14.67 -11.31
CA GLN A 147 14.90 -13.41 -11.95
C GLN A 147 13.68 -12.56 -12.34
N LEU A 148 12.63 -13.19 -12.88
CA LEU A 148 11.35 -12.52 -13.17
C LEU A 148 10.75 -11.88 -11.92
N VAL A 149 10.63 -12.66 -10.85
CA VAL A 149 10.03 -12.21 -9.59
C VAL A 149 10.87 -11.09 -8.98
N SER A 150 12.20 -11.23 -8.93
CA SER A 150 13.08 -10.16 -8.44
C SER A 150 12.88 -8.87 -9.22
N ARG A 151 12.92 -8.94 -10.57
CA ARG A 151 12.77 -7.76 -11.44
C ARG A 151 11.41 -7.08 -11.26
N ARG A 152 10.34 -7.87 -11.10
CA ARG A 152 8.98 -7.36 -10.86
C ARG A 152 8.94 -6.46 -9.64
N TYR A 153 9.51 -6.92 -8.53
CA TYR A 153 9.51 -6.18 -7.27
C TYR A 153 10.51 -5.03 -7.24
N GLU A 154 11.66 -5.16 -7.91
CA GLU A 154 12.58 -4.03 -8.13
C GLU A 154 11.92 -2.90 -8.94
N ARG A 155 11.18 -3.25 -9.98
CA ARG A 155 10.42 -2.27 -10.77
C ARG A 155 9.33 -1.61 -9.93
N LEU A 156 8.63 -2.37 -9.09
CA LEU A 156 7.64 -1.81 -8.17
C LEU A 156 8.28 -0.79 -7.23
N ALA A 157 9.37 -1.14 -6.55
CA ALA A 157 10.10 -0.21 -5.68
C ALA A 157 10.57 1.02 -6.46
N LYS A 158 11.15 0.83 -7.65
CA LYS A 158 11.57 1.93 -8.52
C LYS A 158 10.41 2.89 -8.82
N ASN A 159 9.25 2.38 -9.23
CA ASN A 159 8.08 3.21 -9.53
C ASN A 159 7.62 4.01 -8.30
N VAL A 160 7.67 3.42 -7.11
CA VAL A 160 7.32 4.10 -5.84
C VAL A 160 8.31 5.25 -5.55
N HIS A 161 9.62 5.03 -5.78
CA HIS A 161 10.63 6.08 -5.61
C HIS A 161 10.57 7.18 -6.68
N GLU A 162 10.09 6.86 -7.89
CA GLU A 162 9.95 7.82 -8.99
C GLU A 162 8.75 8.74 -8.83
N GLN A 163 7.80 8.44 -7.93
CA GLN A 163 6.66 9.33 -7.70
C GLN A 163 7.08 10.64 -7.03
N ASP A 164 6.88 11.73 -7.75
CA ASP A 164 7.18 13.06 -7.24
C ASP A 164 6.12 13.57 -6.25
N LYS A 165 6.36 14.75 -5.69
CA LYS A 165 5.46 15.36 -4.69
C LYS A 165 4.08 15.74 -5.25
N ASP A 166 3.98 16.01 -6.55
CA ASP A 166 2.72 16.40 -7.19
C ASP A 166 1.86 15.15 -7.42
N GLU A 167 2.46 14.04 -7.80
CA GLU A 167 1.79 12.74 -7.90
C GLU A 167 1.33 12.23 -6.53
N GLN A 168 2.17 12.33 -5.50
CA GLN A 168 1.81 11.99 -4.12
C GLN A 168 0.66 12.85 -3.61
N MET A 169 0.69 14.17 -3.90
CA MET A 169 -0.41 15.08 -3.59
C MET A 169 -1.69 14.66 -4.31
N LYS A 170 -1.62 14.35 -5.61
CA LYS A 170 -2.78 13.95 -6.40
C LYS A 170 -3.43 12.69 -5.81
N LEU A 171 -2.64 11.65 -5.56
CA LEU A 171 -3.12 10.41 -4.95
C LEU A 171 -3.84 10.67 -3.62
N TYR A 172 -3.26 11.55 -2.80
CA TYR A 172 -3.83 11.91 -1.51
C TYR A 172 -5.14 12.70 -1.63
N LEU A 173 -5.24 13.62 -2.59
CA LEU A 173 -6.49 14.36 -2.85
C LEU A 173 -7.57 13.47 -3.51
N ASP A 174 -7.17 12.51 -4.34
CA ASP A 174 -8.08 11.51 -4.92
C ASP A 174 -8.69 10.63 -3.82
N ALA A 175 -7.93 10.28 -2.79
CA ALA A 175 -8.45 9.58 -1.61
C ALA A 175 -9.48 10.41 -0.83
N LEU A 176 -9.27 11.72 -0.69
CA LEU A 176 -10.26 12.60 -0.07
C LEU A 176 -11.55 12.66 -0.90
N ALA A 177 -11.45 12.71 -2.23
CA ALA A 177 -12.62 12.78 -3.11
C ALA A 177 -13.46 11.49 -3.12
N GLN A 178 -12.87 10.35 -2.74
CA GLN A 178 -13.56 9.06 -2.63
C GLN A 178 -14.12 8.78 -1.22
N ALA A 179 -13.69 9.54 -0.21
CA ALA A 179 -14.19 9.48 1.15
C ALA A 179 -15.58 10.12 1.27
#